data_AF-A0A1Q9S7W5-F1
#
_entry.id   AF-A0A1Q9S7W5-F1
#
_cell.length_a   1.000
_cell.length_b   1.000
_cell.length_c   1.000
_cell.angle_alpha   90.00
_cell.angle_beta   90.00
_cell.angle_gamma   90.00
#
_symmetry.space_group_name_H-M   'P 1'
#
loop_
_entity.id
_entity.type
_entity.pdbx_description
1 polymer ?
#
loop_
_entity_poly.entity_id
_entity_poly.type
_entity_poly.pdbx_seq_one_letter_code
_entity_poly.pdbx_strand_id
1 'polypeptide(L)'
;MTQHGQMREAGPMTGHEPQSSTAADAPAEAGAADHDAPTVRTRRAGAGADSWWAPQHRDGMALVLSSGVSSAIGMLFWVLAARLFDQATLGVNSAALSAVTLLASASHLNMGNALLRFVPVAERRRALVAGCFAVGLGWGAAVGLGFGLGANIWAPDLVATFGHPAVIAFYLVGVPVWTIFVLQDSALTAIRQAPLVLVENIVFALLKIGLLVVAAGLGLIGGIALGTMAATLLVVVVVVGYLARVLRTSAATAPTAGRPVAARDLAGFIGIDYAGNVAWQAAVFGLPLIVIALAGPKAPPCTGWRGRSPTRSTWSPPAWASRWWRTRPRATTTRSPVPAGGWTARR
;
A
#
# COMPACT_ATOMS: atom_id res chain seq x y z
N MET A 1 -49.21 0.95 -57.62
CA MET A 1 -49.60 1.60 -58.90
C MET A 1 -48.34 2.29 -59.39
N THR A 2 -47.87 1.99 -60.62
CA THR A 2 -46.55 2.38 -61.21
C THR A 2 -45.30 2.00 -60.36
N GLN A 3 -44.03 1.96 -60.80
CA GLN A 3 -43.26 1.62 -62.04
C GLN A 3 -41.77 1.48 -61.58
N HIS A 4 -40.78 0.77 -62.15
CA HIS A 4 -40.55 -0.19 -63.27
C HIS A 4 -39.67 -1.36 -62.71
N GLY A 5 -39.13 -2.37 -63.41
CA GLY A 5 -39.15 -2.77 -64.82
C GLY A 5 -37.75 -3.03 -65.41
N GLN A 6 -37.50 -4.26 -65.92
CA GLN A 6 -36.31 -4.75 -66.68
C GLN A 6 -35.03 -5.05 -65.83
N MET A 7 -34.46 -6.28 -65.80
CA MET A 7 -33.76 -7.14 -66.80
C MET A 7 -32.27 -6.78 -66.97
N ARG A 8 -31.33 -7.69 -67.34
CA ARG A 8 -31.09 -9.15 -67.13
C ARG A 8 -29.66 -9.44 -67.72
N GLU A 9 -29.21 -10.71 -67.71
CA GLU A 9 -27.95 -11.22 -68.31
C GLU A 9 -26.66 -10.91 -67.51
N ALA A 10 -25.59 -11.72 -67.40
CA ALA A 10 -25.18 -13.11 -67.74
C ALA A 10 -23.76 -13.07 -68.36
N GLY A 11 -22.82 -13.85 -67.81
CA GLY A 11 -21.39 -13.81 -68.21
C GLY A 11 -20.97 -14.92 -69.19
N PRO A 12 -19.65 -15.05 -69.44
CA PRO A 12 -18.99 -16.32 -69.06
C PRO A 12 -17.57 -16.14 -68.47
N MET A 13 -16.91 -17.25 -68.10
CA MET A 13 -15.55 -17.29 -67.54
C MET A 13 -14.50 -17.87 -68.51
N THR A 14 -13.31 -17.27 -68.52
CA THR A 14 -11.97 -17.93 -68.64
C THR A 14 -10.91 -16.97 -68.06
N GLY A 15 -9.75 -17.40 -67.54
CA GLY A 15 -9.34 -18.75 -67.18
C GLY A 15 -7.93 -19.16 -67.62
N HIS A 16 -6.86 -18.52 -67.12
CA HIS A 16 -5.48 -19.02 -67.24
C HIS A 16 -4.59 -18.66 -66.03
N GLU A 17 -3.68 -19.57 -65.72
CA GLU A 17 -2.68 -19.64 -64.65
C GLU A 17 -1.36 -20.15 -65.31
N PRO A 18 -0.27 -20.55 -64.63
CA PRO A 18 0.19 -20.29 -63.26
C PRO A 18 1.67 -19.81 -63.21
N GLN A 19 2.27 -19.69 -62.02
CA GLN A 19 3.43 -20.52 -61.56
C GLN A 19 4.20 -19.90 -60.38
N SER A 20 4.88 -20.77 -59.63
CA SER A 20 5.82 -20.45 -58.55
C SER A 20 6.92 -21.54 -58.49
N SER A 21 7.92 -21.36 -57.62
CA SER A 21 8.97 -22.35 -57.23
C SER A 21 10.30 -22.40 -58.03
N THR A 22 11.30 -21.67 -57.47
CA THR A 22 12.59 -22.24 -56.99
C THR A 22 13.79 -22.48 -57.94
N ALA A 23 14.89 -21.77 -57.65
CA ALA A 23 16.32 -22.12 -57.84
C ALA A 23 16.88 -22.28 -59.29
N ALA A 24 18.15 -21.96 -59.56
CA ALA A 24 19.16 -21.15 -58.83
C ALA A 24 20.27 -20.74 -59.80
N ASP A 25 20.97 -19.63 -59.53
CA ASP A 25 22.43 -19.53 -59.70
C ASP A 25 23.00 -18.24 -59.07
N ALA A 26 24.33 -18.23 -58.87
CA ALA A 26 25.16 -17.13 -58.36
C ALA A 26 26.53 -17.17 -59.12
N PRO A 27 27.50 -16.25 -58.95
CA PRO A 27 27.59 -15.10 -58.03
C PRO A 27 28.10 -13.78 -58.69
N ALA A 28 28.20 -12.70 -57.91
CA ALA A 28 29.22 -11.63 -58.00
C ALA A 28 29.09 -10.63 -56.83
N GLU A 29 30.13 -9.81 -56.57
CA GLU A 29 30.22 -8.89 -55.42
C GLU A 29 30.12 -7.39 -55.79
N ALA A 30 30.02 -6.57 -54.74
CA ALA A 30 30.42 -5.16 -54.62
C ALA A 30 29.46 -4.05 -55.12
N GLY A 31 29.22 -3.07 -54.23
CA GLY A 31 28.49 -1.82 -54.47
C GLY A 31 27.84 -1.30 -53.18
N ALA A 32 28.21 -0.12 -52.69
CA ALA A 32 27.76 0.42 -51.40
C ALA A 32 27.24 1.86 -51.48
N ALA A 33 26.02 2.07 -50.99
CA ALA A 33 25.44 3.34 -50.52
C ALA A 33 24.14 2.97 -49.75
N ASP A 34 24.10 3.04 -48.43
CA ASP A 34 23.91 4.24 -47.60
C ASP A 34 22.42 4.50 -47.30
N HIS A 35 22.07 4.47 -46.02
CA HIS A 35 20.72 4.60 -45.48
C HIS A 35 20.79 5.36 -44.15
N ASP A 36 20.36 6.61 -44.16
CA ASP A 36 20.34 7.51 -43.01
C ASP A 36 19.44 6.95 -41.88
N ALA A 37 20.07 6.33 -40.88
CA ALA A 37 19.38 5.93 -39.66
C ALA A 37 19.16 7.17 -38.77
N PRO A 38 17.95 7.42 -38.23
CA PRO A 38 17.67 8.61 -37.45
C PRO A 38 18.51 8.63 -36.17
N THR A 39 19.57 9.44 -36.17
CA THR A 39 20.50 9.52 -35.05
C THR A 39 19.81 10.15 -33.84
N VAL A 40 19.40 9.30 -32.90
CA VAL A 40 18.85 9.72 -31.59
C VAL A 40 19.95 10.44 -30.83
N ARG A 41 20.03 11.77 -31.00
CA ARG A 41 20.93 12.66 -30.26
C ARG A 41 20.55 12.62 -28.79
N THR A 42 21.15 11.68 -28.07
CA THR A 42 21.09 11.57 -26.61
C THR A 42 21.70 12.84 -26.00
N ARG A 43 20.83 13.82 -25.76
CA ARG A 43 21.18 15.12 -25.20
C ARG A 43 21.71 14.89 -23.77
N ARG A 44 23.03 14.75 -23.64
CA ARG A 44 23.76 14.84 -22.37
C ARG A 44 23.54 16.23 -21.78
N ALA A 45 22.41 16.41 -21.10
CA ALA A 45 22.25 17.49 -20.14
C ALA A 45 23.32 17.35 -19.05
N GLY A 46 23.90 18.45 -18.61
CA GLY A 46 24.95 18.46 -17.60
C GLY A 46 24.41 17.99 -16.24
N ALA A 47 24.64 16.73 -15.90
CA ALA A 47 24.31 16.20 -14.57
C ALA A 47 25.43 16.59 -13.59
N GLY A 48 25.25 17.69 -12.86
CA GLY A 48 26.32 18.19 -11.97
C GLY A 48 25.99 19.31 -10.97
N ALA A 49 24.74 19.77 -10.83
CA ALA A 49 24.32 20.69 -9.76
C ALA A 49 22.80 20.65 -9.53
N ASP A 50 22.02 20.92 -10.57
CA ASP A 50 20.60 21.26 -10.44
C ASP A 50 19.66 20.08 -10.14
N SER A 51 20.17 18.84 -10.11
CA SER A 51 19.39 17.62 -9.91
C SER A 51 18.66 17.58 -8.55
N TRP A 52 19.22 18.22 -7.51
CA TRP A 52 18.59 18.35 -6.19
C TRP A 52 17.24 19.11 -6.22
N TRP A 53 17.00 19.94 -7.24
CA TRP A 53 15.80 20.80 -7.29
C TRP A 53 14.67 20.24 -8.16
N ALA A 54 14.87 19.10 -8.83
CA ALA A 54 13.89 18.47 -9.71
C ALA A 54 12.59 18.10 -8.96
N PRO A 55 11.40 18.23 -9.57
CA PRO A 55 10.11 17.96 -8.89
C PRO A 55 10.04 16.57 -8.23
N GLN A 56 10.51 15.54 -8.93
CA GLN A 56 10.63 14.16 -8.44
C GLN A 56 11.47 13.99 -7.15
N HIS A 57 12.35 14.93 -6.81
CA HIS A 57 13.05 14.94 -5.53
C HIS A 57 12.30 15.76 -4.47
N ARG A 58 11.59 16.82 -4.85
CA ARG A 58 10.71 17.58 -3.94
C ARG A 58 9.57 16.70 -3.42
N ASP A 59 8.93 15.91 -4.27
CA ASP A 59 7.85 15.00 -3.87
C ASP A 59 8.36 13.89 -2.93
N GLY A 60 9.54 13.33 -3.22
CA GLY A 60 10.21 12.37 -2.33
C GLY A 60 10.61 12.98 -0.98
N MET A 61 11.16 14.19 -0.98
CA MET A 61 11.48 14.93 0.24
C MET A 61 10.22 15.31 1.04
N ALA A 62 9.11 15.64 0.37
CA ALA A 62 7.85 15.92 1.04
C ALA A 62 7.27 14.66 1.72
N LEU A 63 7.36 13.50 1.08
CA LEU A 63 6.98 12.22 1.70
C LEU A 63 7.87 11.88 2.90
N VAL A 64 9.19 12.01 2.78
CA VAL A 64 10.13 11.79 3.90
C VAL A 64 9.90 12.78 5.04
N LEU A 65 9.66 14.06 4.74
CA LEU A 65 9.36 15.09 5.74
C LEU A 65 8.03 14.82 6.44
N SER A 66 6.98 14.43 5.69
CA SER A 66 5.69 14.02 6.24
C SER A 66 5.83 12.81 7.18
N SER A 67 6.60 11.78 6.78
CA SER A 67 6.90 10.63 7.63
C SER A 67 7.69 11.02 8.87
N GLY A 68 8.68 11.91 8.74
CA GLY A 68 9.49 12.42 9.85
C GLY A 68 8.67 13.24 10.86
N VAL A 69 7.82 14.14 10.38
CA VAL A 69 6.91 14.95 11.22
C VAL A 69 5.90 14.05 11.94
N SER A 70 5.24 13.12 11.24
CA SER A 70 4.33 12.16 11.88
C SER A 70 5.03 11.30 12.93
N SER A 71 6.26 10.86 12.67
CA SER A 71 7.07 10.10 13.62
C SER A 71 7.47 10.94 14.84
N ALA A 72 7.85 12.21 14.63
CA ALA A 72 8.23 13.13 15.71
C ALA A 72 7.03 13.48 16.61
N ILE A 73 5.85 13.73 16.05
CA ILE A 73 4.63 13.98 16.83
C ILE A 73 4.16 12.69 17.54
N GLY A 74 4.31 11.53 16.89
CA GLY A 74 4.07 10.22 17.51
C GLY A 74 4.99 9.97 18.72
N MET A 75 6.28 10.26 18.58
CA MET A 75 7.26 10.16 19.66
C MET A 75 6.98 11.17 20.78
N LEU A 76 6.65 12.43 20.44
CA LEU A 76 6.29 13.46 21.41
C LEU A 76 5.06 13.04 22.24
N PHE A 77 4.02 12.50 21.61
CA PHE A 77 2.86 11.96 22.30
C PHE A 77 3.23 10.87 23.33
N TRP A 78 4.08 9.91 22.96
CA TRP A 78 4.50 8.85 23.87
C TRP A 78 5.45 9.33 24.98
N VAL A 79 6.35 10.27 24.69
CA VAL A 79 7.20 10.92 25.70
C VAL A 79 6.37 11.73 26.69
N LEU A 80 5.34 12.45 26.24
CA LEU A 80 4.40 13.15 27.12
C LEU A 80 3.59 12.16 27.95
N ALA A 81 3.04 11.10 27.36
CA ALA A 81 2.28 10.08 28.09
C ALA A 81 3.12 9.44 29.21
N ALA A 82 4.37 9.06 28.92
CA ALA A 82 5.31 8.48 29.90
C ALA A 82 5.92 9.51 30.90
N ARG A 83 5.57 10.79 30.79
CA ARG A 83 5.96 11.87 31.72
C ARG A 83 4.79 12.39 32.56
N LEU A 84 3.56 12.22 32.06
CA LEU A 84 2.33 12.73 32.68
C LEU A 84 1.53 11.64 33.41
N PHE A 85 1.75 10.36 33.06
CA PHE A 85 1.09 9.20 33.69
C PHE A 85 2.14 8.23 34.23
N ASP A 86 1.76 7.45 35.24
CA ASP A 86 2.57 6.37 35.77
C ASP A 86 2.68 5.19 34.78
N GLN A 87 3.63 4.28 35.03
CA GLN A 87 3.92 3.16 34.13
C GLN A 87 2.79 2.13 34.01
N ALA A 88 1.98 1.92 35.06
CA ALA A 88 0.87 0.98 35.02
C ALA A 88 -0.30 1.56 34.21
N THR A 89 -0.67 2.81 34.46
CA THR A 89 -1.68 3.54 33.67
C THR A 89 -1.26 3.64 32.20
N LEU A 90 0.01 3.98 31.94
CA LEU A 90 0.58 4.00 30.58
C LEU A 90 0.45 2.62 29.91
N GLY A 91 0.83 1.54 30.60
CA GLY A 91 0.78 0.17 30.09
C GLY A 91 -0.65 -0.27 29.73
N VAL A 92 -1.60 -0.12 30.65
CA VAL A 92 -3.00 -0.53 30.45
C VAL A 92 -3.67 0.27 29.33
N ASN A 93 -3.44 1.58 29.25
CA ASN A 93 -3.95 2.39 28.13
C ASN A 93 -3.30 2.02 26.79
N SER A 94 -2.00 1.73 26.78
CA SER A 94 -1.27 1.32 25.56
C SER A 94 -1.76 -0.04 25.06
N ALA A 95 -2.03 -0.98 25.96
CA ALA A 95 -2.64 -2.26 25.64
C ALA A 95 -4.06 -2.08 25.05
N ALA A 96 -4.88 -1.20 25.63
CA ALA A 96 -6.21 -0.90 25.12
C ALA A 96 -6.20 -0.31 23.70
N LEU A 97 -5.30 0.64 23.42
CA LEU A 97 -5.12 1.21 22.07
C LEU A 97 -4.54 0.17 21.08
N SER A 98 -3.65 -0.70 21.54
CA SER A 98 -3.10 -1.80 20.72
C SER A 98 -4.17 -2.83 20.35
N ALA A 99 -5.08 -3.14 21.27
CA ALA A 99 -6.23 -4.00 20.98
C ALA A 99 -7.23 -3.33 20.03
N VAL A 100 -7.57 -2.05 20.19
CA VAL A 100 -8.44 -1.33 19.23
C VAL A 100 -7.84 -1.34 17.83
N THR A 101 -6.55 -1.01 17.68
CA THR A 101 -5.87 -1.00 16.38
C THR A 101 -5.78 -2.39 15.74
N LEU A 102 -5.52 -3.44 16.53
CA LEU A 102 -5.54 -4.83 16.06
C LEU A 102 -6.94 -5.25 15.57
N LEU A 103 -7.96 -5.09 16.41
CA LEU A 103 -9.34 -5.47 16.10
C LEU A 103 -9.89 -4.70 14.90
N ALA A 104 -9.58 -3.41 14.80
CA ALA A 104 -9.95 -2.59 13.66
C ALA A 104 -9.23 -3.08 12.39
N SER A 105 -7.92 -3.37 12.43
CA SER A 105 -7.17 -3.84 11.25
C SER A 105 -7.75 -5.12 10.61
N ALA A 106 -8.29 -6.03 11.41
CA ALA A 106 -9.06 -7.18 10.94
C ALA A 106 -10.47 -6.80 10.44
N SER A 107 -11.09 -5.80 11.08
CA SER A 107 -12.43 -5.29 10.74
C SER A 107 -12.49 -4.47 9.44
N HIS A 108 -11.36 -3.88 8.99
CA HIS A 108 -11.31 -3.08 7.76
C HIS A 108 -11.59 -3.90 6.48
N LEU A 109 -11.45 -5.23 6.52
CA LEU A 109 -11.69 -6.18 5.42
C LEU A 109 -11.07 -5.75 4.06
N ASN A 110 -9.93 -5.07 4.09
CA ASN A 110 -9.27 -4.44 2.93
C ASN A 110 -10.18 -3.52 2.06
N MET A 111 -11.24 -2.96 2.63
CA MET A 111 -12.19 -2.10 1.90
C MET A 111 -11.57 -0.79 1.39
N GLY A 112 -10.43 -0.35 1.94
CA GLY A 112 -9.70 0.81 1.45
C GLY A 112 -9.27 0.68 -0.01
N ASN A 113 -8.70 -0.47 -0.38
CA ASN A 113 -8.35 -0.79 -1.78
C ASN A 113 -9.59 -0.78 -2.69
N ALA A 114 -10.72 -1.30 -2.20
CA ALA A 114 -11.97 -1.30 -2.94
C ALA A 114 -12.53 0.12 -3.15
N LEU A 115 -12.45 0.99 -2.14
CA LEU A 115 -12.81 2.40 -2.25
C LEU A 115 -11.94 3.12 -3.30
N LEU A 116 -10.61 2.97 -3.20
CA LEU A 116 -9.64 3.53 -4.16
C LEU A 116 -9.92 3.07 -5.61
N ARG A 117 -10.31 1.81 -5.81
CA ARG A 117 -10.60 1.23 -7.13
C ARG A 117 -11.95 1.64 -7.70
N PHE A 118 -13.01 1.63 -6.90
CA PHE A 118 -14.39 1.74 -7.41
C PHE A 118 -15.02 3.13 -7.26
N VAL A 119 -14.68 3.92 -6.23
CA VAL A 119 -15.21 5.30 -6.07
C VAL A 119 -14.89 6.23 -7.26
N PRO A 120 -13.72 6.13 -7.94
CA PRO A 120 -13.43 6.98 -9.10
C PRO A 120 -14.30 6.71 -10.34
N VAL A 121 -14.88 5.51 -10.47
CA VAL A 121 -15.62 5.04 -11.66
C VAL A 121 -17.10 4.74 -11.42
N ALA A 122 -17.51 4.61 -10.16
CA ALA A 122 -18.88 4.35 -9.78
C ALA A 122 -19.80 5.53 -10.13
N GLU A 123 -20.99 5.20 -10.63
CA GLU A 123 -22.10 6.13 -10.80
C GLU A 123 -22.60 6.63 -9.43
N ARG A 124 -23.05 5.71 -8.57
CA ARG A 124 -23.64 6.01 -7.25
C ARG A 124 -22.59 6.11 -6.14
N ARG A 125 -21.55 6.93 -6.33
CA ARG A 125 -20.39 7.07 -5.41
C ARG A 125 -20.78 7.17 -3.93
N ARG A 126 -21.75 8.04 -3.61
CA ARG A 126 -22.27 8.22 -2.25
C ARG A 126 -22.80 6.93 -1.63
N ALA A 127 -23.51 6.11 -2.40
CA ALA A 127 -24.07 4.85 -1.92
C ALA A 127 -23.00 3.77 -1.72
N LEU A 128 -21.96 3.75 -2.56
CA LEU A 128 -20.83 2.82 -2.41
C LEU A 128 -20.00 3.17 -1.15
N VAL A 129 -19.64 4.44 -0.95
CA VAL A 129 -18.93 4.89 0.27
C VAL A 129 -19.76 4.62 1.52
N ALA A 130 -21.04 4.99 1.52
CA ALA A 130 -21.94 4.73 2.65
C ALA A 130 -22.13 3.22 2.92
N GLY A 131 -22.14 2.38 1.88
CA GLY A 131 -22.21 0.93 2.02
C GLY A 131 -20.96 0.35 2.68
N CYS A 132 -19.77 0.72 2.22
CA CYS A 132 -18.51 0.32 2.86
C CYS A 132 -18.44 0.80 4.32
N PHE A 133 -18.85 2.04 4.60
CA PHE A 133 -18.88 2.55 5.97
C PHE A 133 -19.91 1.82 6.84
N ALA A 134 -21.10 1.49 6.33
CA ALA A 134 -22.11 0.75 7.08
C ALA A 134 -21.65 -0.68 7.43
N VAL A 135 -20.99 -1.38 6.50
CA VAL A 135 -20.42 -2.72 6.78
C VAL A 135 -19.23 -2.62 7.73
N GLY A 136 -18.34 -1.64 7.55
CA GLY A 136 -17.21 -1.40 8.47
C GLY A 136 -17.66 -1.08 9.90
N LEU A 137 -18.70 -0.23 10.06
CA LEU A 137 -19.34 0.04 11.36
C LEU A 137 -19.96 -1.21 11.96
N GLY A 138 -20.78 -1.95 11.21
CA GLY A 138 -21.47 -3.13 11.72
C GLY A 138 -20.52 -4.27 12.10
N TRP A 139 -19.53 -4.55 11.27
CA TRP A 139 -18.53 -5.59 11.52
C TRP A 139 -17.56 -5.17 12.63
N GLY A 140 -17.06 -3.93 12.62
CA GLY A 140 -16.21 -3.40 13.69
C GLY A 140 -16.93 -3.37 15.05
N ALA A 141 -18.22 -3.04 15.09
CA ALA A 141 -19.03 -3.11 16.31
C ALA A 141 -19.21 -4.56 16.80
N ALA A 142 -19.45 -5.53 15.90
CA ALA A 142 -19.56 -6.93 16.26
C ALA A 142 -18.23 -7.51 16.82
N VAL A 143 -17.11 -7.20 16.17
CA VAL A 143 -15.76 -7.58 16.62
C VAL A 143 -15.40 -6.92 17.96
N GLY A 144 -15.67 -5.62 18.10
CA GLY A 144 -15.45 -4.87 19.34
C GLY A 144 -16.30 -5.36 20.51
N LEU A 145 -17.58 -5.67 20.27
CA LEU A 145 -18.48 -6.26 21.26
C LEU A 145 -18.01 -7.66 21.69
N GLY A 146 -17.63 -8.51 20.74
CA GLY A 146 -17.11 -9.85 21.03
C GLY A 146 -15.85 -9.82 21.89
N PHE A 147 -14.91 -8.91 21.59
CA PHE A 147 -13.72 -8.70 22.43
C PHE A 147 -14.08 -8.15 23.81
N GLY A 148 -14.96 -7.14 23.88
CA GLY A 148 -15.40 -6.52 25.13
C GLY A 148 -16.05 -7.52 26.09
N LEU A 149 -16.99 -8.34 25.61
CA LEU A 149 -17.62 -9.41 26.39
C LEU A 149 -16.61 -10.49 26.81
N GLY A 150 -15.64 -10.81 25.95
CA GLY A 150 -14.57 -11.75 26.25
C GLY A 150 -13.49 -11.22 27.20
N ALA A 151 -13.45 -9.91 27.51
CA ALA A 151 -12.30 -9.26 28.11
C ALA A 151 -11.84 -9.84 29.47
N ASN A 152 -12.75 -10.48 30.24
CA ASN A 152 -12.40 -11.17 31.49
C ASN A 152 -11.38 -12.31 31.29
N ILE A 153 -11.32 -12.91 30.10
CA ILE A 153 -10.48 -14.08 29.79
C ILE A 153 -9.10 -13.63 29.31
N TRP A 154 -9.04 -12.68 28.38
CA TRP A 154 -7.82 -12.30 27.67
C TRP A 154 -7.18 -10.99 28.17
N ALA A 155 -7.93 -10.15 28.88
CA ALA A 155 -7.51 -8.82 29.31
C ALA A 155 -8.04 -8.48 30.74
N PRO A 156 -7.85 -9.35 31.74
CA PRO A 156 -8.38 -9.15 33.09
C PRO A 156 -7.92 -7.83 33.71
N ASP A 157 -6.68 -7.39 33.46
CA ASP A 157 -6.13 -6.14 34.00
C ASP A 157 -6.87 -4.89 33.49
N LEU A 158 -7.35 -4.89 32.23
CA LEU A 158 -8.17 -3.81 31.70
C LEU A 158 -9.53 -3.77 32.40
N VAL A 159 -10.11 -4.95 32.68
CA VAL A 159 -11.39 -5.05 33.41
C VAL A 159 -11.24 -4.63 34.87
N ALA A 160 -10.15 -5.01 35.53
CA ALA A 160 -9.83 -4.59 36.89
C ALA A 160 -9.59 -3.07 36.99
N THR A 161 -8.97 -2.47 35.97
CA THR A 161 -8.65 -1.03 35.96
C THR A 161 -9.86 -0.14 35.64
N PHE A 162 -10.71 -0.54 34.68
CA PHE A 162 -11.79 0.32 34.16
C PHE A 162 -13.21 -0.17 34.44
N GLY A 163 -13.39 -1.41 34.89
CA GLY A 163 -14.69 -2.06 35.04
C GLY A 163 -15.23 -2.62 33.73
N HIS A 164 -15.83 -3.82 33.80
CA HIS A 164 -16.25 -4.58 32.62
C HIS A 164 -17.23 -3.83 31.67
N PRO A 165 -18.24 -3.07 32.16
CA PRO A 165 -19.13 -2.31 31.28
C PRO A 165 -18.42 -1.19 30.49
N ALA A 166 -17.43 -0.52 31.10
CA ALA A 166 -16.66 0.53 30.44
C ALA A 166 -15.74 -0.08 29.37
N VAL A 167 -15.13 -1.24 29.64
CA VAL A 167 -14.35 -2.01 28.66
C VAL A 167 -15.23 -2.41 27.46
N ILE A 168 -16.42 -2.96 27.70
CA ILE A 168 -17.38 -3.30 26.62
C ILE A 168 -17.73 -2.06 25.79
N ALA A 169 -18.10 -0.95 26.42
CA ALA A 169 -18.46 0.29 25.72
C ALA A 169 -17.28 0.87 24.91
N PHE A 170 -16.06 0.83 25.47
CA PHE A 170 -14.85 1.31 24.81
C PHE A 170 -14.55 0.54 23.51
N TYR A 171 -14.62 -0.80 23.51
CA TYR A 171 -14.38 -1.57 22.29
C TYR A 171 -15.56 -1.53 21.31
N LEU A 172 -16.81 -1.54 21.81
CA LEU A 172 -18.02 -1.42 20.99
C LEU A 172 -18.04 -0.13 20.15
N VAL A 173 -17.49 0.98 20.67
CA VAL A 173 -17.40 2.27 19.95
C VAL A 173 -16.04 2.47 19.28
N GLY A 174 -14.94 2.17 19.97
CA GLY A 174 -13.58 2.46 19.50
C GLY A 174 -13.17 1.68 18.25
N VAL A 175 -13.51 0.39 18.17
CA VAL A 175 -13.18 -0.46 17.01
C VAL A 175 -13.89 0.03 15.72
N PRO A 176 -15.21 0.28 15.69
CA PRO A 176 -15.86 0.83 14.50
C PRO A 176 -15.46 2.29 14.21
N VAL A 177 -15.18 3.13 15.22
CA VAL A 177 -14.68 4.50 14.99
C VAL A 177 -13.30 4.48 14.33
N TRP A 178 -12.36 3.66 14.82
CA TRP A 178 -11.05 3.49 14.20
C TRP A 178 -11.14 2.87 12.80
N THR A 179 -12.08 1.95 12.59
CA THR A 179 -12.37 1.37 11.27
C THR A 179 -12.76 2.45 10.27
N ILE A 180 -13.64 3.39 10.63
CA ILE A 180 -14.02 4.49 9.74
C ILE A 180 -12.91 5.52 9.55
N PHE A 181 -12.07 5.77 10.55
CA PHE A 181 -10.87 6.60 10.39
C PHE A 181 -9.93 6.08 9.28
N VAL A 182 -9.74 4.76 9.17
CA VAL A 182 -8.91 4.17 8.09
C VAL A 182 -9.66 4.08 6.74
N LEU A 183 -10.98 3.87 6.75
CA LEU A 183 -11.79 3.85 5.52
C LEU A 183 -11.98 5.26 4.91
N GLN A 184 -11.98 6.33 5.71
CA GLN A 184 -12.17 7.69 5.20
C GLN A 184 -10.93 8.27 4.52
N ASP A 185 -9.71 7.98 5.01
CA ASP A 185 -8.44 8.27 4.32
C ASP A 185 -8.45 7.71 2.89
N SER A 186 -8.93 6.46 2.76
CA SER A 186 -9.07 5.78 1.47
C SER A 186 -10.13 6.46 0.57
N ALA A 187 -11.26 6.89 1.15
CA ALA A 187 -12.32 7.58 0.43
C ALA A 187 -11.91 8.99 -0.05
N LEU A 188 -11.22 9.77 0.80
CA LEU A 188 -10.64 11.08 0.46
C LEU A 188 -9.62 10.96 -0.67
N THR A 189 -8.72 9.98 -0.57
CA THR A 189 -7.73 9.69 -1.61
C THR A 189 -8.42 9.30 -2.93
N ALA A 190 -9.48 8.50 -2.88
CA ALA A 190 -10.25 8.08 -4.06
C ALA A 190 -11.00 9.23 -4.76
N ILE A 191 -11.39 10.30 -4.03
CA ILE A 191 -11.92 11.54 -4.62
C ILE A 191 -10.83 12.57 -4.97
N ARG A 192 -9.56 12.15 -5.02
CA ARG A 192 -8.35 12.98 -5.31
C ARG A 192 -8.08 14.08 -4.29
N GLN A 193 -8.48 13.90 -3.04
CA GLN A 193 -8.24 14.84 -1.93
C GLN A 193 -7.19 14.34 -0.92
N ALA A 194 -6.14 13.66 -1.41
CA ALA A 194 -5.02 13.22 -0.58
C ALA A 194 -4.38 14.34 0.29
N PRO A 195 -4.32 15.63 -0.12
CA PRO A 195 -3.84 16.69 0.78
C PRO A 195 -4.69 16.88 2.04
N LEU A 196 -5.99 16.56 2.00
CA LEU A 196 -6.86 16.64 3.17
C LEU A 196 -6.52 15.56 4.20
N VAL A 197 -6.12 14.35 3.76
CA VAL A 197 -5.63 13.26 4.63
C VAL A 197 -4.39 13.66 5.43
N LEU A 198 -3.51 14.48 4.84
CA LEU A 198 -2.34 15.01 5.56
C LEU A 198 -2.75 16.04 6.63
N VAL A 199 -3.64 16.98 6.29
CA VAL A 199 -4.18 17.96 7.24
C VAL A 199 -4.94 17.24 8.37
N GLU A 200 -5.74 16.24 8.03
CA GLU A 200 -6.48 15.38 8.94
C GLU A 200 -5.57 14.69 9.95
N ASN A 201 -4.52 14.00 9.48
CA ASN A 201 -3.60 13.29 10.35
C ASN A 201 -2.78 14.25 11.24
N ILE A 202 -2.43 15.46 10.77
CA ILE A 202 -1.81 16.49 11.60
C ILE A 202 -2.78 16.99 12.68
N VAL A 203 -4.04 17.27 12.31
CA VAL A 203 -5.08 17.72 13.26
C VAL A 203 -5.37 16.63 14.30
N PHE A 204 -5.50 15.36 13.90
CA PHE A 204 -5.62 14.23 14.81
C PHE A 204 -4.44 14.13 15.78
N ALA A 205 -3.21 14.23 15.26
CA ALA A 205 -1.99 14.10 16.06
C ALA A 205 -1.80 15.25 17.07
N LEU A 206 -2.24 16.47 16.73
CA LEU A 206 -2.28 17.61 17.65
C LEU A 206 -3.44 17.47 18.67
N LEU A 207 -4.63 17.10 18.22
CA LEU A 207 -5.81 16.90 19.09
C LEU A 207 -5.53 15.86 20.18
N LYS A 208 -4.96 14.70 19.84
CA LYS A 208 -4.66 13.67 20.84
C LYS A 208 -3.61 14.12 21.87
N ILE A 209 -2.69 15.02 21.51
CA ILE A 209 -1.72 15.62 22.46
C ILE A 209 -2.42 16.63 23.37
N GLY A 210 -3.29 17.49 22.84
CA GLY A 210 -4.09 18.41 23.66
C GLY A 210 -5.00 17.67 24.64
N LEU A 211 -5.72 16.65 24.16
CA LEU A 211 -6.59 15.79 24.97
C LEU A 211 -5.80 14.97 26.01
N LEU A 212 -4.59 14.50 25.68
CA LEU A 212 -3.68 13.84 26.63
C LEU A 212 -3.28 14.77 27.78
N VAL A 213 -2.89 16.01 27.48
CA VAL A 213 -2.48 17.01 28.50
C VAL A 213 -3.67 17.43 29.37
N VAL A 214 -4.85 17.63 28.78
CA VAL A 214 -6.08 17.92 29.53
C VAL A 214 -6.46 16.74 30.44
N ALA A 215 -6.40 15.50 29.93
CA ALA A 215 -6.73 14.31 30.70
C ALA A 215 -5.74 14.05 31.86
N ALA A 216 -4.45 14.38 31.66
CA ALA A 216 -3.46 14.36 32.73
C ALA A 216 -3.74 15.40 33.81
N GLY A 217 -4.05 16.65 33.43
CA GLY A 217 -4.42 17.72 34.36
C GLY A 217 -5.71 17.44 35.14
N LEU A 218 -6.57 16.56 34.62
CA LEU A 218 -7.79 16.07 35.27
C LEU A 218 -7.60 14.72 36.01
N GLY A 219 -6.40 14.14 36.03
CA GLY A 219 -6.11 12.86 36.71
C GLY A 219 -6.84 11.64 36.13
N LEU A 220 -7.26 11.67 34.87
CA LEU A 220 -8.08 10.62 34.28
C LEU A 220 -7.25 9.36 33.95
N ILE A 221 -7.48 8.26 34.69
CA ILE A 221 -6.78 6.98 34.49
C ILE A 221 -6.94 6.46 33.05
N GLY A 222 -8.13 6.59 32.44
CA GLY A 222 -8.35 6.24 31.03
C GLY A 222 -7.88 7.30 30.02
N GLY A 223 -7.16 8.34 30.45
CA GLY A 223 -6.95 9.59 29.73
C GLY A 223 -6.21 9.44 28.39
N ILE A 224 -5.23 8.56 28.31
CA ILE A 224 -4.45 8.31 27.08
C ILE A 224 -5.34 7.63 26.03
N ALA A 225 -6.09 6.60 26.42
CA ALA A 225 -6.94 5.82 25.52
C ALA A 225 -8.21 6.59 25.12
N LEU A 226 -8.91 7.18 26.09
CA LEU A 226 -10.12 7.99 25.86
C LEU A 226 -9.80 9.28 25.11
N GLY A 227 -8.71 9.97 25.44
CA GLY A 227 -8.27 11.17 24.73
C GLY A 227 -7.89 10.89 23.27
N THR A 228 -7.27 9.73 23.01
CA THR A 228 -6.98 9.29 21.63
C THR A 228 -8.27 8.94 20.88
N MET A 229 -9.19 8.16 21.47
CA MET A 229 -10.49 7.84 20.83
C MET A 229 -11.37 9.08 20.62
N ALA A 230 -11.35 10.05 21.52
CA ALA A 230 -12.05 11.32 21.36
C ALA A 230 -11.48 12.13 20.19
N ALA A 231 -10.15 12.19 20.05
CA ALA A 231 -9.50 12.82 18.90
C ALA A 231 -9.88 12.10 17.58
N THR A 232 -9.86 10.77 17.55
CA THR A 232 -10.29 9.98 16.37
C THR A 232 -11.76 10.24 16.04
N LEU A 233 -12.66 10.21 17.03
CA LEU A 233 -14.09 10.41 16.84
C LEU A 233 -14.42 11.81 16.31
N LEU A 234 -13.81 12.86 16.86
CA LEU A 234 -13.98 14.24 16.38
C LEU A 234 -13.58 14.38 14.92
N VAL A 235 -12.43 13.81 14.55
CA VAL A 235 -11.92 13.83 13.17
C VAL A 235 -12.82 13.02 12.23
N VAL A 236 -13.24 11.82 12.63
CA VAL A 236 -14.22 11.00 11.88
C VAL A 236 -15.54 11.75 11.65
N VAL A 237 -16.11 12.40 12.66
CA VAL A 237 -17.37 13.16 12.50
C VAL A 237 -17.22 14.31 11.50
N VAL A 238 -16.11 15.05 11.56
CA VAL A 238 -15.82 16.15 10.61
C VAL A 238 -15.63 15.63 9.19
N VAL A 239 -14.84 14.57 9.01
CA VAL A 239 -14.43 14.06 7.68
C VAL A 239 -15.54 13.25 7.01
N VAL A 240 -16.27 12.41 7.74
CA VAL A 240 -17.49 11.76 7.23
C VAL A 240 -18.55 12.81 6.88
N GLY A 241 -18.71 13.86 7.70
CA GLY A 241 -19.61 14.98 7.41
C GLY A 241 -19.23 15.73 6.13
N TYR A 242 -17.93 15.99 5.95
CA TYR A 242 -17.38 16.60 4.73
C TYR A 242 -17.60 15.71 3.50
N LEU A 243 -17.23 14.42 3.57
CA LEU A 243 -17.46 13.43 2.50
C LEU A 243 -18.95 13.35 2.13
N ALA A 244 -19.84 13.29 3.12
CA ALA A 244 -21.28 13.26 2.91
C ALA A 244 -21.81 14.55 2.25
N ARG A 245 -21.22 15.72 2.53
CA ARG A 245 -21.53 16.98 1.84
C ARG A 245 -21.06 16.94 0.39
N VAL A 246 -19.77 16.66 0.14
CA VAL A 246 -19.18 16.65 -1.21
C VAL A 246 -19.87 15.64 -2.13
N LEU A 247 -20.06 14.41 -1.65
CA LEU A 247 -20.71 13.33 -2.41
C LEU A 247 -22.22 13.57 -2.62
N ARG A 248 -22.86 14.46 -1.86
CA ARG A 248 -24.22 14.96 -2.16
C ARG A 248 -24.19 16.00 -3.28
N THR A 249 -23.29 16.99 -3.22
CA THR A 249 -23.19 18.03 -4.25
C THR A 249 -22.79 17.47 -5.61
N SER A 250 -21.75 16.62 -5.68
CA SER A 250 -21.31 16.05 -6.96
C SER A 250 -22.37 15.16 -7.63
N ALA A 251 -23.21 14.49 -6.84
CA ALA A 251 -24.31 13.66 -7.34
C ALA A 251 -25.50 14.47 -7.90
N ALA A 252 -25.58 15.78 -7.62
CA ALA A 252 -26.61 16.68 -8.15
C ALA A 252 -26.20 17.37 -9.47
N THR A 253 -24.92 17.27 -9.86
CA THR A 253 -24.35 18.03 -11.01
C THR A 253 -23.77 17.15 -12.11
N ALA A 254 -23.53 15.86 -11.85
CA ALA A 254 -22.88 14.96 -12.80
C ALA A 254 -23.88 14.24 -13.74
N PRO A 255 -23.73 14.34 -15.07
CA PRO A 255 -24.38 13.43 -16.01
C PRO A 255 -23.98 11.97 -15.74
N THR A 256 -24.90 11.03 -15.95
CA THR A 256 -24.75 9.60 -15.61
C THR A 256 -23.84 8.82 -16.59
N ALA A 257 -22.55 9.16 -16.56
CA ALA A 257 -21.47 8.48 -17.29
C ALA A 257 -20.64 7.51 -16.42
N GLY A 258 -21.01 7.32 -15.15
CA GLY A 258 -20.40 6.31 -14.28
C GLY A 258 -20.94 4.91 -14.56
N ARG A 259 -20.24 3.86 -14.11
CA ARG A 259 -20.75 2.48 -14.20
C ARG A 259 -21.53 2.09 -12.93
N PRO A 260 -22.61 1.29 -13.05
CA PRO A 260 -23.19 0.62 -11.89
C PRO A 260 -22.20 -0.43 -11.38
N VAL A 261 -21.80 -0.31 -10.11
CA VAL A 261 -20.95 -1.30 -9.43
C VAL A 261 -21.86 -2.23 -8.64
N ALA A 262 -21.93 -3.51 -9.02
CA ALA A 262 -22.75 -4.48 -8.30
C ALA A 262 -22.07 -4.87 -6.97
N ALA A 263 -22.89 -5.05 -5.93
CA ALA A 263 -22.40 -5.45 -4.60
C ALA A 263 -21.65 -6.80 -4.63
N ARG A 264 -22.01 -7.71 -5.55
CA ARG A 264 -21.32 -8.99 -5.75
C ARG A 264 -19.89 -8.81 -6.26
N ASP A 265 -19.67 -7.88 -7.18
CA ASP A 265 -18.35 -7.67 -7.79
C ASP A 265 -17.42 -6.94 -6.80
N LEU A 266 -17.99 -6.03 -6.00
CA LEU A 266 -17.34 -5.41 -4.86
C LEU A 266 -16.95 -6.46 -3.79
N ALA A 267 -17.87 -7.34 -3.40
CA ALA A 267 -17.63 -8.40 -2.43
C ALA A 267 -16.63 -9.45 -2.92
N GLY A 268 -16.67 -9.81 -4.21
CA GLY A 268 -15.71 -10.72 -4.84
C GLY A 268 -14.30 -10.14 -4.87
N PHE A 269 -14.16 -8.85 -5.20
CA PHE A 269 -12.87 -8.15 -5.11
C PHE A 269 -12.37 -8.11 -3.67
N ILE A 270 -13.22 -7.69 -2.71
CA ILE A 270 -12.90 -7.63 -1.28
C ILE A 270 -12.45 -9.00 -0.74
N GLY A 271 -13.16 -10.08 -1.06
CA GLY A 271 -12.82 -11.43 -0.58
C GLY A 271 -11.45 -11.91 -1.06
N ILE A 272 -11.12 -11.68 -2.33
CA ILE A 272 -9.82 -12.06 -2.92
C ILE A 272 -8.70 -11.18 -2.36
N ASP A 273 -8.90 -9.86 -2.28
CA ASP A 273 -7.90 -8.89 -1.83
C ASP A 273 -7.66 -8.97 -0.30
N TYR A 274 -8.68 -9.36 0.48
CA TYR A 274 -8.53 -9.67 1.89
C TYR A 274 -7.79 -11.00 2.11
N ALA A 275 -8.12 -12.06 1.35
CA ALA A 275 -7.38 -13.33 1.41
C ALA A 275 -5.89 -13.14 1.03
N GLY A 276 -5.60 -12.30 0.02
CA GLY A 276 -4.25 -11.89 -0.35
C GLY A 276 -3.53 -11.15 0.79
N ASN A 277 -4.18 -10.17 1.43
CA ASN A 277 -3.63 -9.47 2.59
C ASN A 277 -3.39 -10.39 3.79
N VAL A 278 -4.30 -11.32 4.09
CA VAL A 278 -4.13 -12.30 5.19
C VAL A 278 -2.96 -13.24 4.89
N ALA A 279 -2.82 -13.73 3.66
CA ALA A 279 -1.67 -14.53 3.25
C ALA A 279 -0.35 -13.74 3.34
N TRP A 280 -0.36 -12.45 2.97
CA TRP A 280 0.80 -11.56 3.10
C TRP A 280 1.19 -11.32 4.55
N GLN A 281 0.23 -11.04 5.45
CA GLN A 281 0.51 -10.87 6.88
C GLN A 281 0.98 -12.18 7.52
N ALA A 282 0.39 -13.32 7.15
CA ALA A 282 0.86 -14.63 7.58
C ALA A 282 2.29 -14.93 7.11
N ALA A 283 2.68 -14.49 5.91
CA ALA A 283 4.07 -14.57 5.46
C ALA A 283 4.98 -13.63 6.28
N VAL A 284 4.67 -12.33 6.37
CA VAL A 284 5.52 -11.31 7.00
C VAL A 284 5.70 -11.53 8.50
N PHE A 285 4.63 -11.84 9.24
CA PHE A 285 4.68 -12.03 10.70
C PHE A 285 4.85 -13.49 11.11
N GLY A 286 4.41 -14.44 10.29
CA GLY A 286 4.56 -15.88 10.55
C GLY A 286 5.97 -16.41 10.27
N LEU A 287 6.69 -15.91 9.26
CA LEU A 287 8.08 -16.34 9.00
C LEU A 287 9.01 -16.14 10.22
N PRO A 288 9.04 -14.97 10.90
CA PRO A 288 9.80 -14.80 12.14
C PRO A 288 9.43 -15.81 13.24
N LEU A 289 8.14 -16.10 13.43
CA LEU A 289 7.67 -17.07 14.43
C LEU A 289 8.08 -18.51 14.09
N ILE A 290 7.98 -18.90 12.82
CA ILE A 290 8.45 -20.20 12.32
C ILE A 290 9.97 -20.33 12.47
N VAL A 291 10.73 -19.27 12.18
CA VAL A 291 12.19 -19.24 12.39
C VAL A 291 12.54 -19.40 13.87
N ILE A 292 11.86 -18.71 14.78
CA ILE A 292 12.07 -18.85 16.23
C ILE A 292 11.67 -20.25 16.72
N ALA A 293 10.59 -20.84 16.19
CA ALA A 293 10.17 -22.20 16.54
C ALA A 293 11.16 -23.28 16.05
N LEU A 294 11.79 -23.09 14.88
CA LEU A 294 12.72 -24.06 14.28
C LEU A 294 14.19 -23.88 14.72
N ALA A 295 14.63 -22.64 15.00
CA ALA A 295 16.01 -22.33 15.40
C ALA A 295 16.16 -22.03 16.91
N GLY A 296 15.03 -21.93 17.64
CA GLY A 296 14.97 -21.68 19.07
C GLY A 296 15.17 -20.21 19.48
N PRO A 297 14.80 -19.82 20.71
CA PRO A 297 14.91 -18.43 21.20
C PRO A 297 16.33 -17.87 21.33
N LYS A 298 17.36 -18.68 21.02
CA LYS A 298 18.78 -18.30 21.05
C LYS A 298 19.41 -18.16 19.65
N ALA A 299 18.61 -18.29 18.59
CA ALA A 299 19.04 -17.95 17.24
C ALA A 299 19.44 -16.46 17.21
N PRO A 300 20.72 -16.11 16.95
CA PRO A 300 21.12 -14.72 16.95
C PRO A 300 20.47 -14.00 15.76
N PRO A 301 20.02 -12.73 15.91
CA PRO A 301 19.73 -11.90 14.74
C PRO A 301 20.97 -11.81 13.85
N CYS A 302 20.78 -11.55 12.55
CA CYS A 302 21.84 -11.65 11.53
C CYS A 302 23.01 -10.64 11.68
N THR A 303 23.08 -9.91 12.80
CA THR A 303 24.23 -9.17 13.32
C THR A 303 25.39 -10.10 13.75
N GLY A 304 25.76 -11.05 12.89
CA GLY A 304 26.83 -12.05 13.10
C GLY A 304 28.02 -11.91 12.15
N TRP A 305 28.05 -10.87 11.31
CA TRP A 305 29.02 -10.69 10.21
C TRP A 305 30.30 -9.90 10.59
N ARG A 306 30.61 -9.75 11.88
CA ARG A 306 31.93 -9.27 12.34
C ARG A 306 32.75 -10.40 12.94
N GLY A 307 33.95 -10.61 12.40
CA GLY A 307 35.09 -11.13 13.18
C GLY A 307 35.15 -12.65 13.44
N ARG A 308 34.64 -13.50 12.56
CA ARG A 308 35.00 -14.94 12.57
C ARG A 308 35.67 -15.34 11.26
N SER A 309 36.93 -15.75 11.33
CA SER A 309 37.69 -16.29 10.20
C SER A 309 37.07 -17.61 9.72
N PRO A 310 37.08 -17.90 8.40
CA PRO A 310 36.38 -19.05 7.85
C PRO A 310 37.16 -20.36 8.07
N THR A 311 36.99 -20.96 9.25
CA THR A 311 37.21 -22.41 9.41
C THR A 311 36.22 -23.15 8.52
N ARG A 312 36.71 -24.10 7.71
CA ARG A 312 35.91 -24.78 6.68
C ARG A 312 34.81 -25.66 7.29
N SER A 313 33.60 -25.14 7.43
CA SER A 313 32.41 -25.98 7.47
C SER A 313 32.08 -26.45 6.03
N THR A 314 32.09 -27.75 5.80
CA THR A 314 31.89 -28.34 4.48
C THR A 314 30.41 -28.35 4.09
N TRP A 315 29.89 -27.20 3.65
CA TRP A 315 28.60 -27.14 2.99
C TRP A 315 28.71 -27.71 1.57
N SER A 316 28.37 -28.98 1.40
CA SER A 316 28.30 -29.65 0.11
C SER A 316 27.02 -29.25 -0.62
N PRO A 317 27.07 -28.51 -1.75
CA PRO A 317 25.86 -28.15 -2.49
C PRO A 317 25.18 -29.41 -3.06
N PRO A 318 23.84 -29.44 -3.11
CA PRO A 318 23.09 -30.57 -3.66
C PRO A 318 23.45 -30.81 -5.14
N ALA A 319 23.46 -32.08 -5.55
CA ALA A 319 24.08 -32.53 -6.80
C ALA A 319 23.59 -31.79 -8.06
N TRP A 320 22.32 -31.34 -8.10
CA TRP A 320 21.74 -30.57 -9.21
C TRP A 320 22.48 -29.25 -9.46
N ALA A 321 22.90 -28.53 -8.41
CA ALA A 321 23.63 -27.28 -8.55
C ALA A 321 25.01 -27.52 -9.20
N SER A 322 25.68 -28.62 -8.82
CA SER A 322 26.96 -29.02 -9.42
C SER A 322 26.85 -29.43 -10.89
N ARG A 323 25.65 -29.84 -11.35
CA ARG A 323 25.36 -30.13 -12.76
C ARG A 323 25.11 -28.83 -13.53
N TRP A 324 24.34 -27.91 -12.97
CA TRP A 324 24.02 -26.60 -13.57
C TRP A 324 25.25 -25.71 -13.78
N TRP A 325 26.23 -25.76 -12.86
CA TRP A 325 27.52 -25.07 -13.04
C TRP A 325 28.41 -25.65 -14.15
N ARG A 326 28.22 -26.92 -14.53
CA ARG A 326 29.01 -27.60 -15.58
C ARG A 326 28.42 -27.43 -16.98
N THR A 327 27.15 -27.07 -17.12
CA THR A 327 26.46 -26.92 -18.41
C THR A 327 26.40 -25.48 -18.93
N ARG A 328 26.99 -24.49 -18.23
CA ARG A 328 27.10 -23.12 -18.74
C ARG A 328 28.19 -23.01 -19.82
N PRO A 329 27.88 -22.53 -21.04
CA PRO A 329 28.91 -22.12 -21.99
C PRO A 329 29.81 -21.04 -21.38
N ARG A 330 31.13 -21.19 -21.49
CA ARG A 330 32.07 -20.13 -21.11
C ARG A 330 32.06 -19.06 -22.20
N ALA A 331 31.51 -17.89 -21.90
CA ALA A 331 31.65 -16.72 -22.76
C ALA A 331 33.14 -16.34 -22.87
N THR A 332 33.68 -16.39 -24.09
CA THR A 332 35.06 -16.00 -24.40
C THR A 332 35.19 -14.48 -24.44
N THR A 333 35.41 -13.87 -23.27
CA THR A 333 35.68 -12.42 -23.17
C THR A 333 37.07 -12.10 -23.72
N THR A 334 37.15 -11.79 -25.01
CA THR A 334 38.35 -11.23 -25.66
C THR A 334 38.71 -9.89 -25.02
N ARG A 335 39.85 -9.84 -24.31
CA ARG A 335 40.43 -8.58 -23.81
C ARG A 335 41.17 -7.88 -24.96
N SER A 336 40.60 -6.80 -25.47
CA SER A 336 41.38 -5.83 -26.26
C SER A 336 42.41 -5.12 -25.36
N PRO A 337 43.65 -4.92 -25.81
CA PRO A 337 44.67 -4.20 -25.04
C PRO A 337 44.37 -2.69 -25.00
N VAL A 338 44.61 -2.06 -23.84
CA VAL A 338 44.57 -0.60 -23.69
C VAL A 338 45.96 -0.03 -24.02
N PRO A 339 46.09 0.98 -24.89
CA PRO A 339 47.39 1.58 -25.21
C PRO A 339 47.92 2.42 -24.05
N ALA A 340 49.23 2.32 -23.78
CA ALA A 340 49.89 3.04 -22.71
C ALA A 340 50.19 4.50 -23.09
N GLY A 341 49.25 5.42 -22.80
CA GLY A 341 49.43 6.86 -22.95
C GLY A 341 50.18 7.48 -21.76
N GLY A 342 51.51 7.52 -21.80
CA GLY A 342 52.31 8.21 -20.79
C GLY A 342 52.27 9.74 -20.95
N TRP A 343 52.04 10.47 -19.86
CA TRP A 343 52.27 11.91 -19.78
C TRP A 343 53.30 12.23 -18.69
N THR A 344 54.26 13.09 -19.02
CA THR A 344 55.42 13.36 -18.17
C THR A 344 55.16 14.56 -17.26
N ALA A 345 55.56 14.43 -15.99
CA ALA A 345 55.63 15.58 -15.09
C ALA A 345 56.83 16.47 -15.48
N ARG A 346 56.61 17.79 -15.59
CA ARG A 346 57.68 18.79 -15.67
C ARG A 346 57.33 20.01 -14.82
N ARG A 347 58.02 20.09 -13.68
CA ARG A 347 58.33 21.28 -12.87
C ARG A 347 57.13 22.15 -12.50
#